data_AF-A0A5B9DCN5-F1
#
_entry.id   AF-A0A5B9DCN5-F1
#
_cell.length_a   1.000
_cell.length_b   1.000
_cell.length_c   1.000
_cell.angle_alpha   90.00
_cell.angle_beta   90.00
_cell.angle_gamma   90.00
#
_symmetry.space_group_name_H-M   'P 1'
#
loop_
_entity.id
_entity.type
_entity.pdbx_description
1 polymer ?
#
loop_
_entity_poly.entity_id
_entity_poly.type
_entity_poly.pdbx_seq_one_letter_code
_entity_poly.pdbx_strand_id
1 'polypeptide(L)'
;MESKYDRISFSLPISLRDEFESLRTQLNLSRSDAIRKAIQEYIIQESKKRRGFSNKQILGTITYIEKSHVHAHPPNQKHSHENEEENINLTESGEHSHDVQHQPYYVPREMLEFIKANEIQHSFLDIILSAMHIHAGAEKCMEIIAVKGKYERILDLYTELQTLTTIKTINLEIMEVF
;
A
#
# COMPACT_ATOMS: atom_id res chain seq x y z
N MET A 1 20.02 36.83 -15.97
CA MET A 1 19.88 35.41 -16.33
C MET A 1 20.44 34.61 -15.18
N GLU A 2 19.57 34.04 -14.34
CA GLU A 2 19.97 33.24 -13.19
C GLU A 2 20.54 31.89 -13.68
N SER A 3 21.70 31.50 -13.18
CA SER A 3 22.36 30.26 -13.59
C SER A 3 21.60 29.03 -13.07
N LYS A 4 21.26 28.09 -13.95
CA LYS A 4 20.50 26.86 -13.63
C LYS A 4 21.25 25.89 -12.69
N TYR A 5 22.58 26.02 -12.56
CA TYR A 5 23.41 25.17 -11.70
C TYR A 5 24.56 25.96 -11.09
N ASP A 6 24.86 25.69 -9.82
CA ASP A 6 26.05 26.20 -9.14
C ASP A 6 27.11 25.10 -9.00
N ARG A 7 28.40 25.47 -9.10
CA ARG A 7 29.53 24.54 -8.97
C ARG A 7 30.12 24.64 -7.58
N ILE A 8 30.01 23.55 -6.83
CA ILE A 8 30.43 23.46 -5.44
C ILE A 8 31.52 22.40 -5.28
N SER A 9 32.51 22.67 -4.42
CA SER A 9 33.56 21.73 -4.05
C SER A 9 33.38 21.26 -2.60
N PHE A 10 33.66 19.98 -2.35
CA PHE A 10 33.58 19.37 -1.02
C PHE A 10 34.86 18.62 -0.70
N SER A 11 35.23 18.61 0.57
CA SER A 11 36.28 17.73 1.10
C SER A 11 35.64 16.48 1.69
N LEU A 12 36.06 15.31 1.22
CA LEU A 12 35.59 14.01 1.69
C LEU A 12 36.79 13.15 2.12
N PRO A 13 36.67 12.33 3.18
CA PRO A 13 37.65 11.30 3.47
C PRO A 13 37.87 10.38 2.26
N ILE A 14 39.13 9.98 2.03
CA ILE A 14 39.51 9.16 0.86
C ILE A 14 38.71 7.85 0.81
N SER A 15 38.57 7.18 1.96
CA SER A 15 37.81 5.93 2.07
C SER A 15 36.35 6.09 1.63
N LEU A 16 35.69 7.16 2.05
CA LEU A 16 34.30 7.44 1.72
C LEU A 16 34.13 7.81 0.23
N ARG A 17 35.08 8.57 -0.32
CA ARG A 17 35.10 8.89 -1.76
C ARG A 17 35.19 7.62 -2.59
N ASP A 18 36.07 6.70 -2.21
CA ASP A 18 36.32 5.48 -2.98
C ASP A 18 35.11 4.52 -2.90
N GLU A 19 34.48 4.41 -1.73
CA GLU A 19 33.20 3.69 -1.57
C GLU A 19 32.10 4.29 -2.46
N PHE A 20 31.97 5.63 -2.47
CA PHE A 20 30.99 6.32 -3.28
C PHE A 20 31.24 6.14 -4.79
N GLU A 21 32.49 6.20 -5.25
CA GLU A 21 32.84 5.99 -6.67
C GLU A 21 32.57 4.54 -7.11
N SER A 22 32.79 3.57 -6.22
CA SER A 22 32.45 2.16 -6.47
C SER A 22 30.94 1.99 -6.68
N LEU A 23 30.12 2.48 -5.74
CA LEU A 23 28.67 2.43 -5.83
C LEU A 23 28.14 3.15 -7.08
N ARG A 24 28.65 4.36 -7.35
CA ARG A 24 28.27 5.15 -8.53
C ARG A 24 28.51 4.36 -9.82
N THR A 25 29.65 3.66 -9.91
CA THR A 25 30.02 2.87 -11.08
C THR A 25 29.10 1.66 -11.24
N GLN A 26 28.77 0.96 -10.15
CA GLN A 26 27.80 -0.14 -10.17
C GLN A 26 26.41 0.31 -10.66
N LEU A 27 25.97 1.52 -10.28
CA LEU A 27 24.69 2.09 -10.67
C LEU A 27 24.72 2.78 -12.05
N ASN A 28 25.86 2.80 -12.75
CA ASN A 28 26.06 3.49 -14.03
C ASN A 28 25.66 4.99 -14.00
N LEU A 29 25.92 5.67 -12.87
CA LEU A 29 25.55 7.08 -12.70
C LEU A 29 26.72 8.03 -12.98
N SER A 30 26.42 9.24 -13.45
CA SER A 30 27.42 10.33 -13.45
C SER A 30 27.69 10.83 -12.02
N ARG A 31 28.87 11.38 -11.75
CA ARG A 31 29.23 11.91 -10.42
C ARG A 31 28.21 12.94 -9.94
N SER A 32 27.89 13.92 -10.79
CA SER A 32 26.94 14.97 -10.47
C SER A 32 25.53 14.43 -10.23
N ASP A 33 25.12 13.37 -10.93
CA ASP A 33 23.81 12.75 -10.71
C ASP A 33 23.75 11.96 -9.40
N ALA A 34 24.77 11.16 -9.11
CA ALA A 34 24.87 10.42 -7.86
C ALA A 34 24.93 11.36 -6.64
N ILE A 35 25.73 12.45 -6.73
CA ILE A 35 25.80 13.45 -5.66
C ILE A 35 24.47 14.17 -5.49
N ARG A 36 23.80 14.54 -6.59
CA ARG A 36 22.48 15.18 -6.52
C ARG A 36 21.46 14.27 -5.85
N LYS A 37 21.41 12.99 -6.24
CA LYS A 37 20.53 11.98 -5.63
C LYS A 37 20.84 11.81 -4.14
N ALA A 38 22.11 11.70 -3.76
CA ALA A 38 22.51 11.57 -2.36
C ALA A 38 22.14 12.80 -1.52
N ILE A 39 22.36 14.01 -2.04
CA ILE A 39 21.97 15.26 -1.37
C ILE A 39 20.45 15.36 -1.25
N GLN A 40 19.69 15.05 -2.31
CA GLN A 40 18.23 15.03 -2.29
C GLN A 40 17.71 14.05 -1.25
N GLU A 41 18.23 12.82 -1.25
CA GLU A 41 17.87 11.78 -0.30
C GLU A 41 18.15 12.23 1.14
N TYR A 42 19.33 12.79 1.40
CA TYR A 42 19.69 13.30 2.73
C TYR A 42 18.79 14.45 3.18
N ILE A 43 18.48 15.40 2.28
CA ILE A 43 17.54 16.49 2.58
C ILE A 43 16.16 15.94 2.89
N ILE A 44 15.67 14.96 2.13
CA ILE A 44 14.38 14.31 2.37
C ILE A 44 14.38 13.62 3.74
N GLN A 45 15.43 12.85 4.06
CA GLN A 45 15.56 12.17 5.35
C GLN A 45 15.63 13.15 6.53
N GLU A 46 16.42 14.21 6.43
CA GLU A 46 16.57 15.18 7.52
C GLU A 46 15.39 16.16 7.63
N SER A 47 14.74 16.53 6.52
CA SER A 47 13.52 17.35 6.56
C SER A 47 12.35 16.59 7.19
N LYS A 48 12.18 15.30 6.88
CA LYS A 48 11.25 14.37 7.55
C LYS A 48 11.44 14.35 9.07
N LYS A 49 12.69 14.34 9.54
CA LYS A 49 13.03 14.34 10.98
C LYS A 49 12.83 15.69 11.67
N ARG A 50 13.08 16.81 10.98
CA ARG A 50 13.22 18.13 11.61
C ARG A 50 12.02 19.05 11.47
N ARG A 51 11.26 18.98 10.37
CA ARG A 51 10.30 20.05 10.08
C ARG A 51 9.01 19.96 10.88
N GLY A 52 8.55 18.76 11.23
CA GLY A 52 7.14 18.62 11.56
C GLY A 52 6.32 18.99 10.33
N PHE A 53 5.44 18.12 9.90
CA PHE A 53 4.67 18.36 8.69
C PHE A 53 3.51 19.35 8.88
N SER A 54 3.64 20.27 9.84
CA SER A 54 2.54 21.09 10.31
C SER A 54 2.02 21.94 9.15
N ASN A 55 0.79 21.62 8.73
CA ASN A 55 -0.05 22.35 7.79
C ASN A 55 0.22 22.21 6.27
N LYS A 56 1.14 21.36 5.80
CA LYS A 56 1.30 21.10 4.36
C LYS A 56 0.53 19.85 3.89
N GLN A 57 0.02 19.88 2.66
CA GLN A 57 -0.51 18.67 2.01
C GLN A 57 0.64 17.75 1.60
N ILE A 58 0.49 16.48 1.92
CA ILE A 58 1.48 15.44 1.65
C ILE A 58 0.86 14.39 0.76
N LEU A 59 1.66 13.87 -0.15
CA LEU A 59 1.39 12.62 -0.85
C LEU A 59 2.22 11.52 -0.22
N GLY A 60 1.67 10.31 -0.13
CA GLY A 60 2.40 9.18 0.40
C GLY A 60 1.84 7.85 -0.05
N THR A 61 2.56 6.80 0.32
CA THR A 61 2.13 5.42 0.19
C THR A 61 2.31 4.71 1.52
N ILE A 62 1.27 3.99 1.95
CA ILE A 62 1.37 3.01 3.03
C ILE A 62 1.41 1.65 2.36
N THR A 63 2.47 0.90 2.61
CA THR A 63 2.67 -0.41 2.01
C THR A 63 2.85 -1.46 3.09
N TYR A 64 2.06 -2.52 3.08
CA TYR A 64 2.18 -3.59 4.06
C TYR A 64 2.06 -5.00 3.48
N ILE A 65 2.64 -5.96 4.19
CA ILE A 65 2.47 -7.39 3.94
C ILE A 65 1.58 -7.98 5.03
N GLU A 66 0.47 -8.57 4.62
CA GLU A 66 -0.48 -9.27 5.48
C GLU A 66 -0.45 -10.79 5.20
N LYS A 67 -0.92 -11.59 6.16
CA LYS A 67 -1.32 -12.97 5.88
C LYS A 67 -2.42 -12.99 4.80
N SER A 68 -2.42 -14.01 3.95
CA SER A 68 -3.48 -14.17 2.95
C SER A 68 -4.84 -14.26 3.64
N HIS A 69 -5.79 -13.47 3.16
CA HIS A 69 -7.17 -13.56 3.61
C HIS A 69 -7.92 -14.56 2.72
N VAL A 70 -8.94 -15.20 3.30
CA VAL A 70 -9.84 -16.05 2.53
C VAL A 70 -10.85 -15.14 1.85
N HIS A 71 -10.80 -15.04 0.52
CA HIS A 71 -11.89 -14.42 -0.24
C HIS A 71 -13.18 -15.16 0.08
N ALA A 72 -14.25 -14.42 0.36
CA ALA A 72 -15.58 -14.99 0.51
C ALA A 72 -16.08 -15.52 -0.85
N HIS A 73 -15.58 -16.68 -1.26
CA HIS A 73 -16.28 -17.49 -2.24
C HIS A 73 -17.40 -18.20 -1.49
N PRO A 74 -18.67 -18.05 -1.91
CA PRO A 74 -19.75 -18.82 -1.32
C PRO A 74 -19.40 -20.32 -1.46
N PRO A 75 -19.39 -21.09 -0.36
CA PRO A 75 -19.15 -22.52 -0.46
C PRO A 75 -20.34 -23.12 -1.21
N ASN A 76 -20.07 -23.66 -2.41
CA ASN A 76 -21.00 -24.30 -3.37
C ASN A 76 -21.46 -23.49 -4.60
N GLN A 77 -20.58 -22.74 -5.29
CA GLN A 77 -20.77 -22.63 -6.75
C GLN A 77 -20.10 -23.82 -7.43
N LYS A 78 -20.82 -24.96 -7.48
CA LYS A 78 -20.59 -25.94 -8.55
C LYS A 78 -20.96 -25.24 -9.86
N HIS A 79 -19.98 -24.78 -10.62
CA HIS A 79 -20.23 -24.41 -12.00
C HIS A 79 -20.32 -25.69 -12.83
N SER A 80 -21.54 -26.18 -13.07
CA SER A 80 -21.82 -27.08 -14.18
C SER A 80 -21.84 -26.23 -15.45
N HIS A 81 -20.90 -26.46 -16.35
CA HIS A 81 -21.06 -26.06 -17.74
C HIS A 81 -22.08 -27.01 -18.38
N GLU A 82 -23.36 -26.64 -18.33
CA GLU A 82 -24.36 -27.24 -19.21
C GLU A 82 -24.33 -26.46 -20.54
N ASN A 83 -24.07 -27.19 -21.61
CA ASN A 83 -24.19 -26.65 -22.96
C ASN A 83 -25.65 -26.28 -23.20
N GLU A 84 -25.89 -25.02 -23.56
CA GLU A 84 -27.20 -24.52 -23.98
C GLU A 84 -27.64 -25.25 -25.26
N GLU A 85 -28.64 -26.13 -25.14
CA GLU A 85 -29.63 -26.29 -26.20
C GLU A 85 -30.95 -25.70 -25.71
N GLU A 86 -31.38 -24.65 -26.40
CA GLU A 86 -32.63 -23.95 -26.20
C GLU A 86 -33.82 -24.92 -26.22
N ASN A 87 -34.67 -24.84 -25.21
CA ASN A 87 -36.11 -25.04 -25.41
C ASN A 87 -36.92 -24.21 -24.43
N ILE A 88 -37.60 -23.22 -25.01
CA ILE A 88 -38.54 -22.32 -24.37
C ILE A 88 -39.79 -23.12 -24.01
N ASN A 89 -40.19 -23.15 -22.74
CA ASN A 89 -41.60 -23.24 -22.36
C ASN A 89 -41.83 -22.57 -20.99
N LEU A 90 -42.63 -21.50 -21.02
CA LEU A 90 -43.13 -20.76 -19.87
C LEU A 90 -44.29 -21.53 -19.23
N THR A 91 -44.17 -21.94 -17.96
CA THR A 91 -45.31 -22.04 -17.02
C THR A 91 -44.81 -22.15 -15.57
N GLU A 92 -45.54 -21.48 -14.68
CA GLU A 92 -45.60 -21.63 -13.20
C GLU A 92 -44.72 -20.70 -12.34
N SER A 93 -45.38 -19.69 -11.78
CA SER A 93 -44.97 -18.91 -10.62
C SER A 93 -44.99 -19.79 -9.36
N GLY A 94 -43.88 -20.45 -9.05
CA GLY A 94 -43.68 -21.16 -7.80
C GLY A 94 -43.08 -20.22 -6.74
N GLU A 95 -43.85 -19.88 -5.71
CA GLU A 95 -43.28 -19.37 -4.46
C GLU A 95 -42.41 -20.48 -3.84
N HIS A 96 -41.08 -20.35 -3.92
CA HIS A 96 -40.16 -21.27 -3.27
C HIS A 96 -39.67 -20.66 -1.96
N SER A 97 -40.25 -21.10 -0.84
CA SER A 97 -39.70 -20.84 0.49
C SER A 97 -38.51 -21.77 0.73
N HIS A 98 -37.30 -21.20 0.77
CA HIS A 98 -36.16 -21.93 1.32
C HIS A 98 -36.07 -21.66 2.82
N ASP A 99 -36.32 -22.69 3.61
CA ASP A 99 -35.98 -22.71 5.03
C ASP A 99 -34.45 -22.88 5.13
N VAL A 100 -33.73 -21.77 4.93
CA VAL A 100 -32.27 -21.75 5.01
C VAL A 100 -31.90 -21.92 6.48
N GLN A 101 -31.56 -23.15 6.86
CA GLN A 101 -30.90 -23.39 8.14
C GLN A 101 -29.59 -22.59 8.17
N HIS A 102 -29.61 -21.45 8.86
CA HIS A 102 -28.42 -20.69 9.18
C HIS A 102 -27.54 -21.54 10.10
N GLN A 103 -26.64 -22.33 9.53
CA GLN A 103 -25.52 -22.85 10.31
C GLN A 103 -24.67 -21.65 10.75
N PRO A 104 -24.28 -21.55 12.03
CA PRO A 104 -23.40 -20.49 12.48
C PRO A 104 -22.06 -20.60 11.74
N TYR A 105 -21.80 -19.62 10.87
CA TYR A 105 -20.57 -19.53 10.09
C TYR A 105 -19.45 -19.01 10.99
N TYR A 106 -18.43 -19.83 11.23
CA TYR A 106 -17.25 -19.43 11.98
C TYR A 106 -16.36 -18.56 11.09
N VAL A 107 -16.20 -17.29 11.45
CA VAL A 107 -15.27 -16.37 10.78
C VAL A 107 -13.89 -16.55 11.38
N PRO A 108 -12.87 -17.00 10.61
CA PRO A 108 -11.51 -17.10 11.12
C PRO A 108 -11.01 -15.75 11.64
N ARG A 109 -10.15 -15.76 12.66
CA ARG A 109 -9.60 -14.53 13.25
C ARG A 109 -8.92 -13.65 12.22
N GLU A 110 -8.26 -14.26 11.24
CA GLU A 110 -7.62 -13.60 10.10
C GLU A 110 -8.63 -12.82 9.25
N MET A 111 -9.82 -13.39 9.03
CA MET A 111 -10.89 -12.71 8.28
C MET A 111 -11.48 -11.54 9.07
N LEU A 112 -11.52 -11.62 10.41
CA LEU A 112 -11.94 -10.49 11.24
C LEU A 112 -10.96 -9.32 11.18
N GLU A 113 -9.64 -9.58 11.18
CA GLU A 113 -8.65 -8.51 11.05
C GLU A 113 -8.64 -7.91 9.64
N PHE A 114 -8.94 -8.68 8.60
CA PHE A 114 -9.17 -8.15 7.26
C PHE A 114 -10.37 -7.21 7.19
N ILE A 115 -11.52 -7.61 7.73
CA ILE A 115 -12.70 -6.73 7.82
C ILE A 115 -12.35 -5.47 8.61
N LYS A 116 -11.64 -5.62 9.73
CA LYS A 116 -11.17 -4.49 10.54
C LYS A 116 -10.23 -3.57 9.76
N ALA A 117 -9.30 -4.10 8.96
CA ALA A 117 -8.43 -3.30 8.10
C ALA A 117 -9.25 -2.47 7.11
N ASN A 118 -10.28 -3.05 6.52
CA ASN A 118 -11.18 -2.32 5.63
C ASN A 118 -12.00 -1.25 6.36
N GLU A 119 -12.52 -1.53 7.55
CA GLU A 119 -13.23 -0.54 8.38
C GLU A 119 -12.32 0.63 8.82
N ILE A 120 -11.06 0.34 9.14
CA ILE A 120 -10.04 1.37 9.35
C ILE A 120 -9.94 2.19 8.07
N GLN A 121 -9.64 1.59 6.92
CA GLN A 121 -9.51 2.33 5.65
C GLN A 121 -10.76 3.16 5.31
N HIS A 122 -11.96 2.65 5.55
CA HIS A 122 -13.23 3.37 5.37
C HIS A 122 -13.30 4.65 6.21
N SER A 123 -12.74 4.62 7.42
CA SER A 123 -12.65 5.79 8.30
C SER A 123 -11.67 6.86 7.79
N PHE A 124 -10.81 6.52 6.82
CA PHE A 124 -9.79 7.40 6.24
C PHE A 124 -9.97 7.64 4.72
N LEU A 125 -11.17 7.40 4.17
CA LEU A 125 -11.48 7.69 2.76
C LEU A 125 -11.30 9.18 2.38
N ASP A 126 -11.24 10.07 3.37
CA ASP A 126 -10.93 11.49 3.17
C ASP A 126 -9.48 11.71 2.71
N ILE A 127 -8.56 10.79 3.03
CA ILE A 127 -7.14 10.88 2.65
C ILE A 127 -6.67 9.74 1.74
N ILE A 128 -7.40 8.62 1.62
CA ILE A 128 -7.04 7.51 0.74
C ILE A 128 -7.45 7.84 -0.70
N LEU A 129 -6.49 7.85 -1.61
CA LEU A 129 -6.71 8.05 -3.04
C LEU A 129 -7.06 6.74 -3.75
N SER A 130 -6.35 5.67 -3.39
CA SER A 130 -6.55 4.33 -3.93
C SER A 130 -5.85 3.29 -3.06
N ALA A 131 -6.34 2.06 -3.10
CA ALA A 131 -5.70 0.90 -2.50
C ALA A 131 -5.53 -0.18 -3.58
N MET A 132 -4.36 -0.81 -3.61
CA MET A 132 -4.04 -1.92 -4.50
C MET A 132 -3.67 -3.13 -3.66
N HIS A 133 -4.35 -4.24 -3.90
CA HIS A 133 -4.13 -5.50 -3.21
C HIS A 133 -3.53 -6.53 -4.16
N ILE A 134 -2.44 -7.17 -3.76
CA ILE A 134 -1.65 -8.08 -4.58
C ILE A 134 -1.45 -9.40 -3.81
N HIS A 135 -1.83 -10.52 -4.41
CA HIS A 135 -1.48 -11.85 -3.88
C HIS A 135 0.01 -12.12 -4.13
N ALA A 136 0.84 -11.91 -3.11
CA ALA A 136 2.29 -12.08 -3.15
C ALA A 136 2.74 -13.55 -2.95
N GLY A 137 1.79 -14.45 -2.67
CA GLY A 137 1.99 -15.90 -2.55
C GLY A 137 0.74 -16.57 -1.98
N ALA A 138 0.80 -17.89 -1.73
CA ALA A 138 -0.34 -18.65 -1.21
C ALA A 138 -0.89 -18.09 0.12
N GLU A 139 0.01 -17.64 0.99
CA GLU A 139 -0.31 -17.25 2.38
C GLU A 139 0.03 -15.79 2.69
N LYS A 140 0.28 -14.96 1.65
CA LYS A 140 0.67 -13.56 1.83
C LYS A 140 0.04 -12.65 0.79
N CYS A 141 -0.45 -11.51 1.27
CA CYS A 141 -0.89 -10.42 0.44
C CYS A 141 -0.04 -9.19 0.68
N MET A 142 0.14 -8.38 -0.35
CA MET A 142 0.76 -7.07 -0.27
C MET A 142 -0.30 -6.03 -0.59
N GLU A 143 -0.42 -5.02 0.25
CA GLU A 143 -1.32 -3.91 0.02
C GLU A 143 -0.54 -2.61 -0.08
N ILE A 144 -0.93 -1.79 -1.05
CA ILE A 144 -0.34 -0.48 -1.33
C ILE A 144 -1.47 0.54 -1.34
N ILE A 145 -1.48 1.44 -0.36
CA ILE A 145 -2.48 2.49 -0.20
C ILE A 145 -1.84 3.83 -0.53
N ALA A 146 -2.30 4.47 -1.61
CA ALA A 146 -1.91 5.83 -1.95
C ALA A 146 -2.74 6.82 -1.12
N VAL A 147 -2.07 7.78 -0.47
CA VAL A 147 -2.71 8.75 0.43
C VAL A 147 -2.34 10.19 0.10
N LYS A 148 -3.28 11.10 0.32
CA LYS A 148 -3.09 12.55 0.22
C LYS A 148 -3.80 13.27 1.37
N GLY A 149 -3.06 13.98 2.20
CA GLY A 149 -3.67 14.65 3.35
C GLY A 149 -2.68 15.37 4.24
N LYS A 150 -3.16 15.75 5.44
CA LYS A 150 -2.31 16.22 6.53
C LYS A 150 -1.48 15.04 7.06
N TYR A 151 -0.25 15.32 7.47
CA TYR A 151 0.64 14.27 7.98
C TYR A 151 0.06 13.55 9.19
N GLU A 152 -0.51 14.30 10.13
CA GLU A 152 -1.07 13.74 11.35
C GLU A 152 -2.14 12.71 11.00
N ARG A 153 -3.02 13.02 10.04
CA ARG A 153 -4.08 12.11 9.58
C ARG A 153 -3.53 10.87 8.87
N ILE A 154 -2.47 11.02 8.08
CA ILE A 154 -1.78 9.89 7.43
C ILE A 154 -1.10 9.01 8.48
N LEU A 155 -0.50 9.63 9.50
CA LEU A 155 0.15 8.91 10.59
C LEU A 155 -0.88 8.15 11.44
N ASP A 156 -2.05 8.74 11.71
CA ASP A 156 -3.16 8.07 12.38
C ASP A 156 -3.55 6.79 11.62
N LEU A 157 -3.77 6.86 10.29
CA LEU A 157 -4.05 5.68 9.47
C LEU A 157 -2.93 4.63 9.56
N TYR A 158 -1.67 5.04 9.42
CA TYR A 158 -0.52 4.14 9.53
C TYR A 158 -0.48 3.43 10.88
N THR A 159 -0.65 4.17 11.97
CA THR A 159 -0.60 3.64 13.34
C THR A 159 -1.79 2.73 13.64
N GLU A 160 -2.99 3.04 13.17
CA GLU A 160 -4.16 2.17 13.32
C GLU A 160 -3.97 0.84 12.59
N LEU A 161 -3.51 0.87 11.33
CA LEU A 161 -3.17 -0.33 10.57
C LEU A 161 -2.08 -1.15 11.26
N GLN A 162 -1.05 -0.49 11.80
CA GLN A 162 0.05 -1.15 12.51
C GLN A 162 -0.41 -1.96 13.74
N THR A 163 -1.60 -1.70 14.30
CA THR A 163 -2.14 -2.48 15.42
C THR A 163 -2.65 -3.86 15.05
N LEU A 164 -2.85 -4.14 13.76
CA LEU A 164 -3.40 -5.41 13.27
C LEU A 164 -2.37 -6.53 13.35
N THR A 165 -2.74 -7.66 13.96
CA THR A 165 -1.78 -8.76 14.18
C THR A 165 -1.49 -9.57 12.92
N THR A 166 -2.32 -9.47 11.88
CA THR A 166 -2.11 -10.05 10.55
C THR A 166 -1.04 -9.32 9.73
N ILE A 167 -0.76 -8.05 10.03
CA ILE A 167 0.26 -7.24 9.34
C ILE A 167 1.65 -7.55 9.89
N LYS A 168 2.50 -8.12 9.03
CA LYS A 168 3.87 -8.53 9.40
C LYS A 168 4.89 -7.42 9.21
N THR A 169 4.67 -6.57 8.22
CA THR A 169 5.59 -5.49 7.84
C THR A 169 4.76 -4.36 7.26
N ILE A 170 5.01 -3.12 7.69
CA ILE A 170 4.32 -1.93 7.20
C ILE A 170 5.32 -0.78 7.07
N ASN A 171 5.31 -0.13 5.91
CA ASN A 171 6.17 0.98 5.56
C ASN A 171 5.32 2.20 5.20
N LEU A 172 5.77 3.38 5.60
CA LEU A 172 5.19 4.67 5.23
C LEU A 172 6.22 5.48 4.46
N GLU A 173 5.90 5.77 3.19
CA GLU A 173 6.69 6.68 2.37
C GLU A 173 5.88 7.95 2.10
N ILE A 174 6.50 9.10 2.34
CA ILE A 174 5.85 10.41 2.21
C ILE A 174 6.71 11.38 1.41
N MET A 175 6.03 12.27 0.70
CA MET A 175 6.57 13.30 -0.17
C MET A 175 5.77 14.59 0.04
N GLU A 176 6.46 15.71 0.26
CA GLU A 176 5.81 17.04 0.25
C GLU A 176 5.35 17.36 -1.18
N VAL A 177 4.10 17.79 -1.32
CA VAL A 177 3.61 18.39 -2.55
C VAL A 177 3.88 19.90 -2.46
N PHE A 178 4.48 20.46 -3.51
CA PHE A 178 5.04 21.82 -3.61
C PHE A 178 4.27 22.91 -2.84
#